data_AF-A0A662U3V5-F1
#
_entry.id   AF-A0A662U3V5-F1
#
_cell.length_a   1.000
_cell.length_b   1.000
_cell.length_c   1.000
_cell.angle_alpha   90.00
_cell.angle_beta   90.00
_cell.angle_gamma   90.00
#
_symmetry.space_group_name_H-M   'P 1'
#
loop_
_entity.id
_entity.type
_entity.pdbx_description
1 polymer ?
#
loop_
_entity_poly.entity_id
_entity_poly.type
_entity_poly.pdbx_seq_one_letter_code
_entity_poly.pdbx_strand_id
1 'polypeptide(L)'
;RILENENERKLAAILAPLVPCQARLIVLLALVALIVPGSPLGQALTVLTLYIINFTVLALLGIVFSKTIVKGEAAELLIEIPPYHIPNARVLMWHAWDHSVHFLKKAGTIILILSIVTWFLLVYSPSGYIGPEVFENPSLMSKSLLAVLSRTLLPLAKPLGINNWVLVASLITGFIAKEAVLGTIGILTVGSEEFAVENICTLLGLTPLSTFTFLVFVNLYVPCMATIAVVFQETRSIKLTLLTIAYEVLVAYVVSLIIFNLGAMFFTMVM
;
A
#
# COMPACT_ATOMS: atom_id res chain seq x y z
N ARG A 1 -22.37 17.00 2.86
CA ARG A 1 -21.54 16.24 3.84
C ARG A 1 -22.50 15.41 4.67
N ILE A 2 -22.25 14.11 4.87
CA ILE A 2 -23.28 13.12 5.30
C ILE A 2 -23.17 12.73 6.79
N LEU A 3 -22.00 12.88 7.43
CA LEU A 3 -21.79 12.56 8.85
C LEU A 3 -21.79 13.86 9.69
N GLU A 4 -22.71 13.96 10.64
CA GLU A 4 -22.85 15.14 11.52
C GLU A 4 -21.88 15.09 12.72
N ASN A 5 -21.64 13.90 13.27
CA ASN A 5 -20.75 13.70 14.42
C ASN A 5 -19.26 13.76 14.02
N GLU A 6 -18.50 14.63 14.69
CA GLU A 6 -17.06 14.80 14.41
C GLU A 6 -16.23 13.55 14.75
N ASN A 7 -16.65 12.79 15.78
CA ASN A 7 -15.98 11.55 16.20
C ASN A 7 -16.21 10.41 15.19
N GLU A 8 -17.43 10.28 14.67
CA GLU A 8 -17.74 9.32 13.59
C GLU A 8 -16.99 9.67 12.31
N ARG A 9 -16.88 10.97 11.99
CA ARG A 9 -16.07 11.43 10.87
C ARG A 9 -14.59 11.07 11.02
N LYS A 10 -14.01 11.28 12.20
CA LYS A 10 -12.62 10.91 12.49
C LYS A 10 -12.42 9.39 12.42
N LEU A 11 -13.36 8.61 12.94
CA LEU A 11 -13.33 7.15 12.85
C LEU A 11 -13.40 6.66 11.41
N ALA A 12 -14.31 7.22 10.60
CA ALA A 12 -14.42 6.88 9.19
C ALA A 12 -13.16 7.28 8.40
N ALA A 13 -12.57 8.45 8.70
CA ALA A 13 -11.32 8.89 8.07
C ALA A 13 -10.14 7.98 8.42
N ILE A 14 -10.08 7.46 9.65
CA ILE A 14 -9.07 6.50 10.10
C ILE A 14 -9.29 5.13 9.45
N LEU A 15 -10.52 4.64 9.34
CA LEU A 15 -10.78 3.31 8.77
C LEU A 15 -10.76 3.26 7.23
N ALA A 16 -11.03 4.37 6.54
CA ALA A 16 -11.10 4.43 5.08
C ALA A 16 -9.84 3.88 4.35
N PRO A 17 -8.61 4.16 4.79
CA PRO A 17 -7.38 3.55 4.28
C PRO A 17 -7.31 2.02 4.18
N LEU A 18 -8.01 1.31 5.06
CA LEU A 18 -8.01 -0.16 5.08
C LEU A 18 -8.92 -0.75 3.99
N VAL A 19 -9.84 0.04 3.44
CA VAL A 19 -10.70 -0.41 2.35
C VAL A 19 -9.85 -0.69 1.10
N PRO A 20 -9.97 -1.88 0.49
CA PRO A 20 -9.20 -2.20 -0.70
C PRO A 20 -9.59 -1.28 -1.87
N CYS A 21 -8.59 -0.65 -2.50
CA CYS A 21 -8.78 0.17 -3.69
C CYS A 21 -8.44 -0.59 -4.98
N GLN A 22 -8.97 -0.13 -6.12
CA GLN A 22 -8.74 -0.74 -7.42
C GLN A 22 -7.24 -0.87 -7.74
N ALA A 23 -6.44 0.16 -7.44
CA ALA A 23 -4.99 0.12 -7.69
C ALA A 23 -4.29 -0.98 -6.87
N ARG A 24 -4.74 -1.24 -5.63
CA ARG A 24 -4.19 -2.33 -4.80
C ARG A 24 -4.54 -3.70 -5.40
N LEU A 25 -5.73 -3.86 -5.98
CA LEU A 25 -6.11 -5.10 -6.66
C LEU A 25 -5.16 -5.41 -7.84
N ILE A 26 -4.87 -4.41 -8.69
CA ILE A 26 -4.00 -4.58 -9.86
C ILE A 26 -2.60 -5.04 -9.43
N VAL A 27 -2.02 -4.40 -8.42
CA VAL A 27 -0.69 -4.74 -7.92
C VAL A 27 -0.66 -6.13 -7.29
N LEU A 28 -1.70 -6.50 -6.54
CA LEU A 28 -1.79 -7.85 -5.96
C LEU A 28 -1.92 -8.92 -7.03
N LEU A 29 -2.74 -8.70 -8.06
CA LEU A 29 -2.86 -9.63 -9.18
C LEU A 29 -1.52 -9.80 -9.90
N ALA A 30 -0.82 -8.71 -10.18
CA ALA A 30 0.49 -8.75 -10.83
C ALA A 30 1.54 -9.46 -9.98
N LEU A 31 1.61 -9.18 -8.68
CA LEU A 31 2.54 -9.86 -7.77
C LEU A 31 2.19 -11.35 -7.61
N VAL A 32 0.92 -11.70 -7.43
CA VAL A 32 0.49 -13.10 -7.32
C VAL A 32 0.79 -13.87 -8.61
N ALA A 33 0.57 -13.26 -9.78
CA ALA A 33 0.92 -13.85 -11.07
C ALA A 33 2.44 -14.08 -11.22
N LEU A 34 3.26 -13.22 -10.61
CA LEU A 34 4.73 -13.35 -10.59
C LEU A 34 5.23 -14.45 -9.64
N ILE A 35 4.40 -14.91 -8.71
CA ILE A 35 4.83 -15.75 -7.59
C ILE A 35 4.27 -17.18 -7.70
N VAL A 36 3.04 -17.33 -8.19
CA VAL A 36 2.37 -18.63 -8.34
C VAL A 36 2.15 -18.91 -9.82
N PRO A 37 3.16 -19.42 -10.55
CA PRO A 37 2.99 -19.80 -11.95
C PRO A 37 2.12 -21.06 -12.09
N GLY A 38 1.32 -21.11 -13.15
CA GLY A 38 0.73 -22.37 -13.65
C GLY A 38 -0.68 -22.75 -13.18
N SER A 39 -1.28 -22.11 -12.17
CA SER A 39 -2.67 -22.41 -11.77
C SER A 39 -3.55 -21.15 -11.59
N PRO A 40 -4.47 -20.86 -12.53
CA PRO A 40 -5.39 -19.73 -12.40
C PRO A 40 -6.25 -19.79 -11.13
N LEU A 41 -6.61 -21.00 -10.71
CA LEU A 41 -7.37 -21.23 -9.47
C LEU A 41 -6.55 -20.90 -8.21
N GLY A 42 -5.24 -21.19 -8.18
CA GLY A 42 -4.38 -20.86 -7.06
C GLY A 42 -4.15 -19.35 -6.92
N GLN A 43 -4.02 -18.65 -8.04
CA GLN A 43 -3.92 -17.18 -8.06
C GLN A 43 -5.21 -16.52 -7.54
N ALA A 44 -6.38 -16.99 -7.98
CA ALA A 44 -7.66 -16.47 -7.49
C ALA A 44 -7.84 -16.72 -5.98
N LEU A 45 -7.49 -17.92 -5.51
CA LEU A 45 -7.63 -18.29 -4.11
C LEU A 45 -6.72 -17.46 -3.19
N THR A 46 -5.48 -17.21 -3.61
CA THR A 46 -4.54 -16.38 -2.83
C THR A 46 -4.98 -14.93 -2.74
N VAL A 47 -5.51 -14.35 -3.82
CA VAL A 47 -6.10 -12.99 -3.76
C VAL A 47 -7.31 -12.97 -2.83
N LEU A 48 -8.17 -13.98 -2.91
CA LEU A 48 -9.36 -14.09 -2.07
C LEU A 48 -9.00 -14.18 -0.58
N THR A 49 -7.99 -14.98 -0.20
CA THR A 49 -7.55 -15.07 1.20
C THR A 49 -6.97 -13.75 1.71
N LEU A 50 -6.19 -13.04 0.89
CA LEU A 50 -5.68 -11.71 1.23
C LEU A 50 -6.80 -10.69 1.48
N TYR A 51 -7.86 -10.73 0.68
CA TYR A 51 -9.02 -9.86 0.86
C TYR A 51 -9.80 -10.19 2.13
N ILE A 52 -9.99 -11.48 2.44
CA ILE A 52 -10.63 -11.90 3.69
C ILE A 52 -9.83 -11.40 4.90
N ILE A 53 -8.50 -11.53 4.86
CA ILE A 53 -7.62 -11.03 5.92
C ILE A 53 -7.80 -9.51 6.09
N ASN A 54 -7.79 -8.75 4.98
CA ASN A 54 -7.97 -7.30 5.04
C ASN A 54 -9.33 -6.90 5.63
N PHE A 55 -10.43 -7.49 5.17
CA PHE A 55 -11.76 -7.20 5.72
C PHE A 55 -11.90 -7.61 7.18
N THR A 56 -11.25 -8.69 7.59
CA THR A 56 -11.23 -9.13 9.00
C THR A 56 -10.47 -8.13 9.87
N VAL A 57 -9.32 -7.64 9.41
CA VAL A 57 -8.55 -6.60 10.11
C VAL A 57 -9.30 -5.27 10.14
N LEU A 58 -9.95 -4.88 9.04
CA LEU A 58 -10.83 -3.71 8.99
C LEU A 58 -11.96 -3.81 10.03
N ALA A 59 -12.64 -4.96 10.11
CA ALA A 59 -13.71 -5.19 11.07
C ALA A 59 -13.20 -5.17 12.52
N LEU A 60 -12.06 -5.83 12.81
CA LEU A 60 -11.44 -5.84 14.14
C LEU A 60 -11.05 -4.43 14.58
N LEU A 61 -10.33 -3.69 13.73
CA LEU A 61 -9.96 -2.31 14.02
C LEU A 61 -11.18 -1.40 14.14
N GLY A 62 -12.21 -1.61 13.33
CA GLY A 62 -13.48 -0.89 13.44
C GLY A 62 -14.15 -1.07 14.80
N ILE A 63 -14.18 -2.31 15.32
CA ILE A 63 -14.73 -2.61 16.66
C ILE A 63 -13.84 -2.01 17.76
N VAL A 64 -12.52 -2.10 17.64
CA VAL A 64 -11.58 -1.55 18.63
C VAL A 64 -11.65 -0.02 18.67
N PHE A 65 -11.60 0.64 17.52
CA PHE A 65 -11.65 2.10 17.43
C PHE A 65 -13.03 2.66 17.73
N SER A 66 -14.13 1.99 17.38
CA SER A 66 -15.47 2.45 17.77
C SER A 66 -15.62 2.48 19.28
N LYS A 67 -15.15 1.44 20.00
CA LYS A 67 -15.16 1.43 21.48
C LYS A 67 -14.23 2.46 22.12
N THR A 68 -13.15 2.85 21.43
CA THR A 68 -12.12 3.74 21.99
C THR A 68 -12.36 5.22 21.68
N ILE A 69 -12.78 5.53 20.44
CA ILE A 69 -12.89 6.90 19.90
C ILE A 69 -14.33 7.41 19.93
N VAL A 70 -15.33 6.56 19.67
CA VAL A 70 -16.74 6.97 19.61
C VAL A 70 -17.41 6.63 20.94
N LYS A 71 -17.32 7.57 21.89
CA LYS A 71 -18.19 7.62 23.07
C LYS A 71 -19.27 8.66 22.80
N GLY A 72 -20.50 8.23 22.53
CA GLY A 72 -21.63 9.12 22.25
C GLY A 72 -22.77 8.38 21.56
N GLU A 73 -24.01 8.87 21.72
CA GLU A 73 -25.20 8.32 21.06
C GLU A 73 -25.05 8.40 19.55
N ALA A 74 -25.41 7.32 18.86
CA ALA A 74 -25.47 7.29 17.41
C ALA A 74 -26.44 8.38 16.95
N ALA A 75 -25.99 9.28 16.07
CA ALA A 75 -26.88 10.28 15.50
C ALA A 75 -28.08 9.56 14.87
N GLU A 76 -29.29 9.92 15.30
CA GLU A 76 -30.52 9.41 14.71
C GLU A 76 -30.56 9.92 13.26
N LEU A 77 -30.09 9.06 12.36
CA LEU A 77 -29.87 9.37 10.95
C LEU A 77 -31.24 9.41 10.27
N LEU A 78 -31.96 10.52 10.46
CA LEU A 78 -33.19 10.82 9.76
C LEU A 78 -32.82 11.21 8.32
N ILE A 79 -32.59 10.21 7.46
CA ILE A 79 -32.52 10.43 6.02
C ILE A 79 -33.95 10.67 5.54
N GLU A 80 -34.36 11.93 5.60
CA GLU A 80 -35.46 12.41 4.79
C GLU A 80 -35.00 12.29 3.33
N ILE A 81 -35.61 11.41 2.55
CA ILE A 81 -35.33 11.34 1.11
C ILE A 81 -35.71 12.69 0.49
N PRO A 82 -34.75 13.45 -0.05
CA PRO A 82 -35.08 14.69 -0.73
C PRO A 82 -35.86 14.36 -2.01
N PRO A 83 -36.77 15.23 -2.45
CA PRO A 83 -37.44 15.08 -3.73
C PRO A 83 -36.40 14.92 -4.86
N TYR A 84 -36.54 13.84 -5.63
CA TYR A 84 -35.62 13.50 -6.70
C TYR A 84 -35.81 14.45 -7.88
N HIS A 85 -34.85 15.36 -8.08
CA HIS A 85 -34.84 16.30 -9.20
C HIS A 85 -34.03 15.72 -10.36
N ILE A 86 -34.52 15.89 -11.59
CA ILE A 86 -33.79 15.46 -12.79
C ILE A 86 -32.56 16.37 -12.95
N PRO A 87 -31.32 15.83 -12.90
CA PRO A 87 -30.13 16.65 -12.90
C PRO A 87 -29.92 17.33 -14.27
N ASN A 88 -29.63 18.63 -14.25
CA ASN A 88 -29.22 19.34 -15.46
C ASN A 88 -27.80 18.90 -15.85
N ALA A 89 -27.64 18.30 -17.03
CA ALA A 89 -26.36 17.78 -17.52
C ALA A 89 -25.25 18.84 -17.54
N ARG A 90 -25.57 20.11 -17.83
CA ARG A 90 -24.57 21.19 -17.83
C ARG A 90 -24.04 21.46 -16.41
N VAL A 91 -24.93 21.45 -15.42
CA VAL A 91 -24.56 21.66 -14.01
C VAL A 91 -23.77 20.47 -13.48
N LEU A 92 -24.20 19.26 -13.82
CA LEU A 92 -23.48 18.03 -13.46
C LEU A 92 -22.05 18.04 -14.03
N MET A 93 -21.89 18.42 -15.30
CA MET A 93 -20.59 18.46 -15.96
C MET A 93 -19.69 19.56 -15.39
N TRP A 94 -20.26 20.72 -15.04
CA TRP A 94 -19.50 21.79 -14.40
C TRP A 94 -19.02 21.38 -13.00
N HIS A 95 -19.87 20.75 -12.19
CA HIS A 95 -19.47 20.19 -10.90
C HIS A 95 -18.43 19.08 -11.04
N ALA A 96 -18.63 18.15 -11.98
CA ALA A 96 -17.66 17.09 -12.25
C ALA A 96 -16.30 17.67 -12.65
N TRP A 97 -16.29 18.72 -13.47
CA TRP A 97 -15.07 19.41 -13.88
C TRP A 97 -14.38 20.11 -12.71
N ASP A 98 -15.12 20.88 -11.90
CA ASP A 98 -14.56 21.60 -10.77
C ASP A 98 -13.96 20.63 -9.72
N HIS A 99 -14.66 19.55 -9.40
CA HIS A 99 -14.15 18.50 -8.52
C HIS A 99 -12.92 17.78 -9.10
N SER A 100 -12.91 17.51 -10.42
CA SER A 100 -11.77 16.87 -11.09
C SER A 100 -10.54 17.76 -11.09
N VAL A 101 -10.70 19.05 -11.40
CA VAL A 101 -9.61 20.03 -11.37
C VAL A 101 -9.10 20.25 -9.95
N HIS A 102 -10.00 20.31 -8.97
CA HIS A 102 -9.61 20.41 -7.56
C HIS A 102 -8.79 19.19 -7.12
N PHE A 103 -9.21 17.99 -7.49
CA PHE A 103 -8.46 16.76 -7.23
C PHE A 103 -7.09 16.78 -7.92
N LEU A 104 -7.04 17.15 -9.21
CA LEU A 104 -5.81 17.17 -9.98
C LEU A 104 -4.79 18.17 -9.43
N LYS A 105 -5.22 19.38 -9.06
CA LYS A 105 -4.32 20.37 -8.44
C LYS A 105 -3.77 19.88 -7.10
N LYS A 106 -4.60 19.23 -6.28
CA LYS A 106 -4.21 18.86 -4.91
C LYS A 106 -3.39 17.58 -4.86
N ALA A 107 -3.85 16.52 -5.52
CA ALA A 107 -3.15 15.24 -5.60
C ALA A 107 -1.93 15.34 -6.54
N GLY A 108 -2.07 16.04 -7.67
CA GLY A 108 -1.01 16.18 -8.67
C GLY A 108 0.23 16.90 -8.14
N THR A 109 0.07 17.98 -7.35
CA THR A 109 1.23 18.65 -6.74
C THR A 109 1.99 17.75 -5.78
N ILE A 110 1.28 16.94 -4.99
CA ILE A 110 1.91 15.99 -4.05
C ILE A 110 2.66 14.88 -4.82
N ILE A 111 2.02 14.30 -5.84
CA ILE A 111 2.62 13.25 -6.68
C ILE A 111 3.86 13.78 -7.40
N LEU A 112 3.79 14.98 -7.98
CA LEU A 112 4.91 15.59 -8.69
C LEU A 112 6.13 15.77 -7.76
N ILE A 113 5.92 16.33 -6.57
CA ILE A 113 6.99 16.49 -5.57
C ILE A 113 7.60 15.13 -5.23
N LEU A 114 6.79 14.12 -4.97
CA LEU A 114 7.28 12.78 -4.62
C LEU A 114 7.98 12.07 -5.78
N SER A 115 7.53 12.26 -7.02
CA SER A 115 8.21 11.72 -8.21
C SER A 115 9.60 12.33 -8.37
N ILE A 116 9.74 13.64 -8.16
CA ILE A 116 11.06 14.30 -8.16
C ILE A 116 11.95 13.74 -7.05
N VAL A 117 11.41 13.59 -5.84
CA VAL A 117 12.14 13.00 -4.70
C VAL A 117 12.56 11.56 -5.00
N THR A 118 11.67 10.75 -5.56
CA THR A 118 11.97 9.35 -5.93
C THR A 118 13.06 9.28 -6.98
N TRP A 119 12.96 10.11 -8.02
CA TRP A 119 13.97 10.22 -9.06
C TRP A 119 15.33 10.61 -8.47
N PHE A 120 15.35 11.59 -7.57
CA PHE A 120 16.57 11.98 -6.86
C PHE A 120 17.16 10.82 -6.05
N LEU A 121 16.33 10.09 -5.29
CA LEU A 121 16.74 8.92 -4.50
C LEU A 121 17.31 7.78 -5.36
N LEU A 122 16.83 7.64 -6.60
CA LEU A 122 17.27 6.60 -7.53
C LEU A 122 18.58 6.99 -8.24
N VAL A 123 18.71 8.24 -8.69
CA VAL A 123 19.83 8.70 -9.52
C VAL A 123 21.07 9.11 -8.72
N TYR A 124 20.91 9.50 -7.46
CA TYR A 124 22.03 9.85 -6.59
C TYR A 124 22.52 8.63 -5.79
N SER A 125 23.84 8.49 -5.68
CA SER A 125 24.54 7.61 -4.75
C SER A 125 25.11 8.45 -3.59
N PRO A 126 25.41 7.86 -2.42
CA PRO A 126 26.28 8.51 -1.43
C PRO A 126 27.66 8.95 -1.99
N SER A 127 28.07 8.40 -3.13
CA SER A 127 29.34 8.68 -3.81
C SER A 127 29.24 9.70 -4.96
N GLY A 128 28.05 10.23 -5.27
CA GLY A 128 27.86 11.23 -6.33
C GLY A 128 26.67 10.94 -7.26
N TYR A 129 26.61 11.68 -8.37
CA TYR A 129 25.59 11.53 -9.42
C TYR A 129 25.95 10.35 -10.33
N ILE A 130 25.06 9.36 -10.44
CA ILE A 130 25.29 8.13 -11.22
C ILE A 130 24.78 8.29 -12.67
N GLY A 131 23.85 9.23 -12.90
CA GLY A 131 23.20 9.41 -14.21
C GLY A 131 21.96 8.53 -14.42
N PRO A 132 21.27 8.69 -15.56
CA PRO A 132 20.07 7.90 -15.90
C PRO A 132 20.38 6.43 -16.25
N GLU A 133 21.64 6.03 -16.38
CA GLU A 133 22.07 4.64 -16.64
C GLU A 133 21.68 3.65 -15.52
N VAL A 134 21.22 4.17 -14.37
CA VAL A 134 20.72 3.38 -13.24
C VAL A 134 19.49 2.54 -13.61
N PHE A 135 18.69 2.97 -14.60
CA PHE A 135 17.49 2.23 -15.00
C PHE A 135 17.79 1.00 -15.87
N GLU A 136 18.98 0.92 -16.45
CA GLU A 136 19.40 -0.17 -17.33
C GLU A 136 20.33 -1.15 -16.63
N ASN A 137 21.06 -0.69 -15.59
CA ASN A 137 22.08 -1.48 -14.91
C ASN A 137 21.70 -1.79 -13.45
N PRO A 138 21.37 -3.06 -13.11
CA PRO A 138 21.03 -3.45 -11.74
C PRO A 138 22.16 -3.22 -10.73
N SER A 139 23.41 -3.35 -11.18
CA SER A 139 24.61 -3.15 -10.36
C SER A 139 24.74 -1.69 -9.89
N LEU A 140 24.42 -0.73 -10.75
CA LEU A 140 24.41 0.70 -10.42
C LEU A 140 23.23 1.05 -9.50
N MET A 141 22.05 0.46 -9.75
CA MET A 141 20.89 0.66 -8.89
C MET A 141 21.11 0.17 -7.46
N SER A 142 21.92 -0.89 -7.28
CA SER A 142 22.30 -1.38 -5.94
C SER A 142 23.11 -0.36 -5.10
N LYS A 143 23.67 0.67 -5.72
CA LYS A 143 24.43 1.76 -5.09
C LYS A 143 23.61 3.06 -4.94
N SER A 144 22.36 3.07 -5.40
CA SER A 144 21.46 4.22 -5.26
C SER A 144 21.17 4.54 -3.80
N LEU A 145 20.81 5.79 -3.51
CA LEU A 145 20.42 6.24 -2.17
C LEU A 145 19.21 5.45 -1.65
N LEU A 146 18.30 5.07 -2.55
CA LEU A 146 17.18 4.17 -2.28
C LEU A 146 17.63 2.76 -1.86
N ALA A 147 18.67 2.22 -2.49
CA ALA A 147 19.27 0.93 -2.08
C ALA A 147 19.92 1.01 -0.69
N VAL A 148 20.54 2.16 -0.36
CA VAL A 148 21.09 2.38 0.99
C VAL A 148 19.98 2.47 2.02
N LEU A 149 18.95 3.26 1.77
CA LEU A 149 17.79 3.39 2.67
C LEU A 149 17.10 2.03 2.89
N SER A 150 16.86 1.26 1.83
CA SER A 150 16.25 -0.07 1.95
C SER A 150 17.14 -1.07 2.72
N ARG A 151 18.47 -1.03 2.56
CA ARG A 151 19.39 -1.85 3.37
C ARG A 151 19.37 -1.45 4.85
N THR A 152 19.21 -0.17 5.18
CA THR A 152 19.07 0.27 6.58
C THR A 152 17.75 -0.17 7.21
N LEU A 153 16.70 -0.34 6.41
CA LEU A 153 15.39 -0.84 6.83
C LEU A 153 15.27 -2.37 6.82
N LEU A 154 16.20 -3.07 6.15
CA LEU A 154 16.27 -4.53 6.10
C LEU A 154 16.19 -5.26 7.46
N PRO A 155 16.85 -4.82 8.55
CA PRO A 155 16.72 -5.50 9.85
C PRO A 155 15.29 -5.57 10.37
N LEU A 156 14.44 -4.60 10.02
CA LEU A 156 13.02 -4.64 10.37
C LEU A 156 12.24 -5.63 9.50
N ALA A 157 12.68 -5.88 8.26
CA ALA A 157 12.01 -6.80 7.33
C ALA A 157 12.42 -8.28 7.55
N LYS A 158 13.60 -8.54 8.12
CA LYS A 158 14.09 -9.89 8.45
C LYS A 158 13.09 -10.76 9.23
N PRO A 159 12.44 -10.29 10.32
CA PRO A 159 11.46 -11.11 11.05
C PRO A 159 10.21 -11.48 10.24
N LEU A 160 9.97 -10.83 9.09
CA LEU A 160 8.91 -11.20 8.14
C LEU A 160 9.37 -12.26 7.13
N GLY A 161 10.61 -12.76 7.23
CA GLY A 161 11.21 -13.65 6.24
C GLY A 161 11.74 -12.94 4.99
N ILE A 162 11.82 -11.60 5.01
CA ILE A 162 12.29 -10.80 3.88
C ILE A 162 13.78 -10.51 4.06
N ASN A 163 14.61 -11.20 3.27
CA ASN A 163 16.07 -11.05 3.33
C ASN A 163 16.65 -10.16 2.22
N ASN A 164 15.83 -9.72 1.27
CA ASN A 164 16.26 -8.94 0.13
C ASN A 164 15.87 -7.47 0.23
N TRP A 165 16.86 -6.60 0.00
CA TRP A 165 16.69 -5.14 0.02
C TRP A 165 15.77 -4.65 -1.09
N VAL A 166 15.68 -5.38 -2.22
CA VAL A 166 14.80 -5.08 -3.37
C VAL A 166 13.32 -5.03 -2.95
N LEU A 167 12.90 -5.92 -2.05
CA LEU A 167 11.53 -5.96 -1.55
C LEU A 167 11.24 -4.80 -0.59
N VAL A 168 12.22 -4.40 0.19
CA VAL A 168 12.10 -3.22 1.06
C VAL A 168 12.09 -1.93 0.23
N ALA A 169 12.93 -1.87 -0.81
CA ALA A 169 12.94 -0.79 -1.80
C ALA A 169 11.58 -0.64 -2.50
N SER A 170 10.95 -1.75 -2.89
CA SER A 170 9.64 -1.72 -3.54
C SER A 170 8.51 -1.28 -2.61
N LEU A 171 8.59 -1.55 -1.30
CA LEU A 171 7.64 -1.00 -0.32
C LEU A 171 7.76 0.52 -0.19
N ILE A 172 8.98 1.05 -0.22
CA ILE A 172 9.25 2.50 -0.13
C ILE A 172 8.68 3.21 -1.36
N THR A 173 8.93 2.71 -2.56
CA THR A 173 8.36 3.29 -3.79
C THR A 173 6.86 3.07 -3.89
N GLY A 174 6.37 1.92 -3.40
CA GLY A 174 4.95 1.61 -3.32
C GLY A 174 4.14 2.56 -2.46
N PHE A 175 4.76 3.12 -1.42
CA PHE A 175 4.13 4.14 -0.56
C PHE A 175 3.74 5.40 -1.36
N ILE A 176 4.56 5.76 -2.33
CA ILE A 176 4.35 6.92 -3.20
C ILE A 176 3.26 6.60 -4.22
N ALA A 177 3.44 5.50 -4.96
CA ALA A 177 2.48 4.98 -5.91
C ALA A 177 2.48 3.45 -5.84
N LYS A 178 1.33 2.83 -5.56
CA LYS A 178 1.25 1.37 -5.39
C LYS A 178 1.73 0.60 -6.61
N GLU A 179 1.50 1.13 -7.81
CA GLU A 179 1.96 0.53 -9.07
C GLU A 179 3.48 0.59 -9.25
N ALA A 180 4.15 1.55 -8.62
CA ALA A 180 5.61 1.68 -8.67
C ALA A 180 6.33 0.48 -8.02
N VAL A 181 5.64 -0.30 -7.17
CA VAL A 181 6.16 -1.57 -6.64
C VAL A 181 6.59 -2.49 -7.78
N LEU A 182 5.72 -2.65 -8.80
CA LEU A 182 5.97 -3.51 -9.95
C LEU A 182 7.13 -2.98 -10.79
N GLY A 183 7.18 -1.65 -10.99
CA GLY A 183 8.28 -1.00 -11.70
C GLY A 183 9.63 -1.23 -11.01
N THR A 184 9.69 -1.07 -9.69
CA THR A 184 10.94 -1.31 -8.95
C THR A 184 11.40 -2.75 -8.93
N ILE A 185 10.47 -3.70 -8.77
CA ILE A 185 10.81 -5.13 -8.85
C ILE A 185 11.29 -5.44 -10.27
N GLY A 186 10.55 -4.98 -11.29
CA GLY A 186 10.87 -5.17 -12.70
C GLY A 186 12.27 -4.66 -13.06
N ILE A 187 12.59 -3.39 -12.78
CA ILE A 187 13.90 -2.80 -13.11
C ILE A 187 15.05 -3.57 -12.42
N LEU A 188 14.84 -4.00 -11.17
CA LEU A 188 15.86 -4.72 -10.40
C LEU A 188 16.02 -6.18 -10.85
N THR A 189 15.02 -6.76 -11.52
CA THR A 189 15.06 -8.12 -12.08
C THR A 189 15.44 -8.18 -13.57
N VAL A 190 15.37 -7.07 -14.31
CA VAL A 190 15.67 -7.01 -15.77
C VAL A 190 17.14 -7.32 -16.12
N GLY A 191 18.04 -7.36 -15.13
CA GLY A 191 19.43 -7.81 -15.31
C GLY A 191 19.61 -9.31 -15.58
N SER A 192 18.57 -10.12 -15.39
CA SER A 192 18.52 -11.51 -15.84
C SER A 192 17.59 -11.56 -17.04
N GLU A 193 18.15 -11.73 -18.23
CA GLU A 193 17.39 -12.01 -19.43
C GLU A 193 16.44 -13.19 -19.15
N GLU A 194 15.16 -13.00 -19.50
CA GLU A 194 13.99 -13.82 -19.16
C GLU A 194 13.27 -13.43 -17.86
N PHE A 195 12.12 -12.77 -18.03
CA PHE A 195 10.99 -12.75 -17.09
C PHE A 195 10.39 -14.17 -16.92
N ALA A 196 11.22 -15.17 -16.65
CA ALA A 196 10.77 -16.47 -16.20
C ALA A 196 10.37 -16.32 -14.72
N VAL A 197 9.07 -16.29 -14.49
CA VAL A 197 8.38 -16.22 -13.19
C VAL A 197 8.96 -17.19 -12.16
N GLU A 198 9.49 -18.33 -12.61
CA GLU A 198 10.10 -19.37 -11.79
C GLU A 198 11.47 -18.95 -11.17
N ASN A 199 12.21 -18.04 -11.80
CA ASN A 199 13.53 -17.59 -11.32
C ASN A 199 13.46 -16.44 -10.32
N ILE A 200 12.33 -15.73 -10.21
CA ILE A 200 12.26 -14.53 -9.36
C ILE A 200 12.20 -14.91 -7.88
N CYS A 201 11.50 -15.99 -7.52
CA CYS A 201 11.47 -16.47 -6.14
C CYS A 201 12.85 -16.97 -5.68
N THR A 202 13.61 -17.62 -6.56
CA THR A 202 14.96 -18.10 -6.26
C THR A 202 15.98 -16.96 -6.23
N LEU A 203 15.91 -16.01 -7.17
CA LEU A 203 16.75 -14.79 -7.19
C LEU A 203 16.49 -13.89 -5.98
N LEU A 204 15.25 -13.80 -5.52
CA LEU A 204 14.88 -13.05 -4.31
C LEU A 204 14.95 -13.89 -3.03
N GLY A 205 15.47 -15.12 -3.07
CA GLY A 205 15.62 -15.98 -1.89
C GLY A 205 14.33 -16.14 -1.07
N LEU A 206 13.18 -16.08 -1.75
CA LEU A 206 11.86 -16.06 -1.14
C LEU A 206 11.32 -17.48 -1.00
N THR A 207 10.92 -17.83 0.22
CA THR A 207 10.08 -19.01 0.46
C THR A 207 8.62 -18.67 0.16
N PRO A 208 7.76 -19.64 -0.24
CA PRO A 208 6.34 -19.38 -0.47
C PRO A 208 5.65 -18.69 0.71
N LEU A 209 6.07 -19.01 1.94
CA LEU A 209 5.59 -18.37 3.16
C LEU A 209 6.00 -16.88 3.24
N SER A 210 7.28 -16.56 3.06
CA SER A 210 7.76 -15.18 3.07
C SER A 210 7.08 -14.31 2.01
N THR A 211 6.77 -14.92 0.85
CA THR A 211 6.08 -14.23 -0.22
C THR A 211 4.63 -13.92 0.12
N PHE A 212 3.92 -14.86 0.72
CA PHE A 212 2.57 -14.61 1.21
C PHE A 212 2.56 -13.52 2.29
N THR A 213 3.51 -13.56 3.22
CA THR A 213 3.68 -12.52 4.25
C THR A 213 3.94 -11.13 3.64
N PHE A 214 4.74 -11.06 2.57
CA PHE A 214 4.98 -9.83 1.82
C PHE A 214 3.70 -9.30 1.14
N LEU A 215 2.91 -10.18 0.53
CA LEU A 215 1.62 -9.80 -0.08
C LEU A 215 0.63 -9.26 0.95
N VAL A 216 0.56 -9.89 2.14
CA VAL A 216 -0.23 -9.38 3.26
C VAL A 216 0.26 -7.99 3.66
N PHE A 217 1.58 -7.81 3.79
CA PHE A 217 2.14 -6.51 4.16
C PHE A 217 1.77 -5.44 3.13
N VAL A 218 1.95 -5.70 1.83
CA VAL A 218 1.57 -4.79 0.73
C VAL A 218 0.08 -4.46 0.75
N ASN A 219 -0.76 -5.42 1.15
CA ASN A 219 -2.20 -5.25 1.26
C ASN A 219 -2.59 -4.40 2.48
N LEU A 220 -1.96 -4.55 3.64
CA LEU A 220 -2.39 -3.85 4.87
C LEU A 220 -1.65 -2.54 5.15
N TYR A 221 -0.43 -2.37 4.64
CA TYR A 221 0.35 -1.16 4.94
C TYR A 221 -0.27 0.08 4.31
N VAL A 222 0.20 1.23 4.81
CA VAL A 222 -0.25 2.58 4.48
C VAL A 222 -0.62 2.70 3.00
N PRO A 223 -1.84 3.19 2.70
CA PRO A 223 -2.28 3.40 1.34
C PRO A 223 -1.44 4.48 0.63
N CYS A 224 -1.80 4.78 -0.61
CA CYS A 224 -1.09 5.80 -1.38
C CYS A 224 -1.24 7.20 -0.77
N MET A 225 -0.33 8.10 -1.14
CA MET A 225 -0.29 9.47 -0.65
C MET A 225 -1.58 10.27 -0.87
N ALA A 226 -2.35 9.91 -1.91
CA ALA A 226 -3.63 10.53 -2.20
C ALA A 226 -4.64 10.33 -1.05
N THR A 227 -4.71 9.14 -0.45
CA THR A 227 -5.63 8.90 0.67
C THR A 227 -5.17 9.62 1.93
N ILE A 228 -3.86 9.63 2.21
CA ILE A 228 -3.28 10.37 3.35
C ILE A 228 -3.62 11.87 3.25
N ALA A 229 -3.54 12.43 2.04
CA ALA A 229 -3.91 13.82 1.79
C ALA A 229 -5.40 14.09 2.06
N VAL A 230 -6.28 13.11 1.81
CA VAL A 230 -7.72 13.21 2.14
C VAL A 230 -7.93 13.06 3.66
N VAL A 231 -7.27 12.11 4.31
CA VAL A 231 -7.32 11.95 5.79
C VAL A 231 -6.88 13.24 6.48
N PHE A 232 -5.84 13.89 5.96
CA PHE A 232 -5.40 15.19 6.45
C PHE A 232 -6.45 16.28 6.29
N GLN A 233 -7.18 16.31 5.18
CA GLN A 233 -8.22 17.31 4.94
C GLN A 233 -9.44 17.12 5.85
N GLU A 234 -9.82 15.87 6.12
CA GLU A 234 -10.96 15.55 6.98
C GLU A 234 -10.64 15.71 8.48
N THR A 235 -9.40 15.41 8.86
CA THR A 235 -8.96 15.47 10.27
C THR A 235 -8.39 16.83 10.64
N ARG A 236 -7.84 17.57 9.67
CA ARG A 236 -7.19 18.89 9.80
C ARG A 236 -6.10 18.96 10.89
N SER A 237 -5.55 17.82 11.30
CA SER A 237 -4.55 17.67 12.35
C SER A 237 -3.41 16.77 11.91
N ILE A 238 -2.19 17.32 11.88
CA ILE A 238 -0.96 16.59 11.48
C ILE A 238 -0.66 15.43 12.46
N LYS A 239 -0.95 15.64 13.76
CA LYS A 239 -0.70 14.62 14.79
C LYS A 239 -1.54 13.38 14.54
N LEU A 240 -2.81 13.57 14.17
CA LEU A 240 -3.72 12.45 13.91
C LEU A 240 -3.39 11.76 12.58
N THR A 241 -3.00 12.48 11.54
CA THR A 241 -2.57 11.83 10.29
C THR A 241 -1.29 11.02 10.46
N LEU A 242 -0.34 11.51 11.26
CA LEU A 242 0.89 10.77 11.53
C LEU A 242 0.61 9.54 12.40
N LEU A 243 -0.30 9.68 13.37
CA LEU A 243 -0.83 8.53 14.13
C LEU A 243 -1.51 7.52 13.20
N THR A 244 -2.24 7.97 12.17
CA THR A 244 -2.86 7.10 11.17
C THR A 244 -1.83 6.27 10.42
N ILE A 245 -0.84 6.93 9.84
CA ILE A 245 0.27 6.27 9.14
C ILE A 245 0.98 5.28 10.08
N ALA A 246 1.29 5.71 11.31
CA ALA A 246 2.02 4.90 12.26
C ALA A 246 1.26 3.64 12.67
N TYR A 247 -0.05 3.72 12.96
CA TYR A 247 -0.80 2.53 13.33
C TYR A 247 -0.96 1.59 12.12
N GLU A 248 -1.09 2.09 10.90
CA GLU A 248 -1.24 1.23 9.71
C GLU A 248 0.02 0.43 9.43
N VAL A 249 1.19 1.06 9.50
CA VAL A 249 2.47 0.35 9.43
C VAL A 249 2.56 -0.69 10.54
N LEU A 250 2.18 -0.30 11.77
CA LEU A 250 2.27 -1.20 12.93
C LEU A 250 1.33 -2.40 12.80
N VAL A 251 0.07 -2.19 12.41
CA VAL A 251 -0.90 -3.27 12.20
C VAL A 251 -0.45 -4.18 11.07
N ALA A 252 -0.02 -3.63 9.93
CA ALA A 252 0.51 -4.43 8.82
C ALA A 252 1.70 -5.27 9.26
N TYR A 253 2.64 -4.68 10.01
CA TYR A 253 3.80 -5.36 10.54
C TYR A 253 3.42 -6.50 11.50
N VAL A 254 2.54 -6.24 12.47
CA VAL A 254 2.09 -7.23 13.46
C VAL A 254 1.34 -8.38 12.79
N VAL A 255 0.40 -8.10 11.90
CA VAL A 255 -0.37 -9.14 11.19
C VAL A 255 0.55 -10.00 10.33
N SER A 256 1.46 -9.38 9.58
CA SER A 256 2.46 -10.13 8.79
C SER A 256 3.37 -11.00 9.66
N LEU A 257 3.83 -10.49 10.80
CA LEU A 257 4.68 -11.23 11.72
C LEU A 257 3.94 -12.44 12.32
N ILE A 258 2.68 -12.27 12.73
CA ILE A 258 1.83 -13.36 13.21
C ILE A 258 1.70 -14.46 12.15
N ILE A 259 1.41 -14.08 10.89
CA ILE A 259 1.25 -15.04 9.79
C ILE A 259 2.57 -15.77 9.51
N PHE A 260 3.70 -15.06 9.53
CA PHE A 260 5.00 -15.69 9.30
C PHE A 260 5.36 -16.69 10.39
N ASN A 261 5.18 -16.32 11.67
CA ASN A 261 5.47 -17.23 12.78
C ASN A 261 4.53 -18.43 12.83
N LEU A 262 3.23 -18.24 12.60
CA LEU A 262 2.27 -19.35 12.52
C LEU A 262 2.58 -20.28 11.36
N GLY A 263 2.92 -19.73 10.20
CA GLY A 263 3.30 -20.51 9.03
C GLY A 263 4.61 -21.27 9.24
N ALA A 264 5.60 -20.65 9.90
CA ALA A 264 6.87 -21.30 10.24
C ALA A 264 6.64 -22.46 11.21
N MET A 265 5.82 -22.26 12.26
CA MET A 265 5.45 -23.31 13.20
C MET A 265 4.75 -24.49 12.52
N PHE A 266 3.79 -24.20 11.63
CA PHE A 266 3.08 -25.23 10.89
C PHE A 266 4.01 -26.02 9.96
N PHE A 267 4.94 -25.34 9.29
CA PHE A 267 5.93 -25.98 8.41
C PHE A 267 6.90 -26.89 9.19
N THR A 268 7.34 -26.50 10.39
CA THR A 268 8.14 -27.37 11.29
C THR A 268 7.37 -28.52 11.91
N MET A 269 6.03 -28.48 11.96
CA MET A 269 5.21 -29.55 12.54
C MET A 269 4.82 -30.63 11.51
N VAL A 270 4.83 -30.28 10.23
CA VAL A 270 4.41 -31.15 9.11
C VAL A 270 5.59 -31.90 8.47
N MET A 271 6.84 -31.48 8.75
CA MET A 271 8.07 -32.10 8.26
C MET A 271 8.81 -32.82 9.38
#